data_AF-A0A7X6PPP0-F1
#
_entry.id   AF-A0A7X6PPP0-F1
#
_cell.length_a   1.000
_cell.length_b   1.000
_cell.length_c   1.000
_cell.angle_alpha   90.00
_cell.angle_beta   90.00
_cell.angle_gamma   90.00
#
_symmetry.space_group_name_H-M   'P 1'
#
loop_
_entity.id
_entity.type
_entity.pdbx_description
1 polymer ?
#
loop_
_entity_poly.entity_id
_entity_poly.type
_entity_poly.pdbx_seq_one_letter_code
_entity_poly.pdbx_strand_id
1 'polypeptide(L)'
;AGGSAFGLAAADGAMRELERAGRGFPVLGEGRPGPRVPIVPAAVIFDLFVGDAEHRPTAADGAAAVSAALAGDPVGATARGSVGAGCGATAGVLRGGVGQASVPVGEYTVSALVVANPVGSVIDPETGLLWGDPGRPAVDTGRFGALEHPAARLNTTIGVVATDAPVTTAQVTRLAMVGHDGIARAVRPAHSPLDGDTLFAVGTAAEASGVDVETLHALSAAAADVVQQALVDAVVSAVPGHGVGCWAEILRD
;
A
#
# COMPACT_ATOMS: atom_id res chain seq x y z
N ALA A 1 4.62 4.36 6.13
CA ALA A 1 4.51 4.07 7.59
C ALA A 1 3.22 4.70 8.14
N GLY A 2 2.79 4.31 9.34
CA GLY A 2 1.78 5.06 10.11
C GLY A 2 2.35 6.33 10.75
N GLY A 3 1.60 7.00 11.60
CA GLY A 3 2.05 8.13 12.42
C GLY A 3 2.05 9.50 11.74
N SER A 4 1.39 9.64 10.57
CA SER A 4 1.41 10.87 9.78
C SER A 4 2.86 11.32 9.48
N ALA A 5 3.10 12.63 9.35
CA ALA A 5 4.41 13.20 9.07
C ALA A 5 5.50 12.76 10.07
N PHE A 6 5.15 12.47 11.33
CA PHE A 6 6.11 11.95 12.32
C PHE A 6 6.67 10.59 11.90
N GLY A 7 5.86 9.76 11.24
CA GLY A 7 6.25 8.45 10.73
C GLY A 7 7.32 8.47 9.66
N LEU A 8 7.64 9.63 9.06
CA LEU A 8 8.79 9.78 8.17
C LEU A 8 10.12 9.48 8.89
N ALA A 9 10.15 9.52 10.22
CA ALA A 9 11.28 9.06 11.02
C ALA A 9 11.69 7.60 10.72
N ALA A 10 10.75 6.74 10.30
CA ALA A 10 11.06 5.37 9.91
C ALA A 10 12.00 5.31 8.68
N ALA A 11 11.97 6.31 7.79
CA ALA A 11 12.83 6.34 6.61
C ALA A 11 14.32 6.50 6.97
N ASP A 12 14.65 7.25 8.03
CA ASP A 12 16.03 7.35 8.54
C ASP A 12 16.56 5.98 9.00
N GLY A 13 15.72 5.24 9.72
CA GLY A 13 16.00 3.87 10.12
C GLY A 13 16.25 2.93 8.95
N ALA A 14 15.36 2.96 7.96
CA ALA A 14 15.47 2.18 6.75
C ALA A 14 16.74 2.50 5.97
N MET A 15 17.09 3.78 5.85
CA MET A 15 18.32 4.23 5.20
C MET A 15 19.57 3.68 5.92
N ARG A 16 19.63 3.80 7.25
CA ARG A 16 20.76 3.28 8.03
C ARG A 16 20.92 1.76 7.91
N GLU A 17 19.80 1.03 7.88
CA GLU A 17 19.86 -0.42 7.73
C GLU A 17 20.32 -0.85 6.33
N LEU A 18 19.86 -0.16 5.28
CA LEU A 18 20.35 -0.38 3.91
C LEU A 18 21.84 -0.06 3.78
N GLU A 19 22.30 1.04 4.39
CA GLU A 19 23.73 1.41 4.41
C GLU A 19 24.57 0.32 5.09
N ARG A 20 24.15 -0.17 6.26
CA ARG A 20 24.80 -1.30 6.96
C ARG A 20 24.84 -2.57 6.13
N ALA A 21 23.77 -2.84 5.38
CA ALA A 21 23.70 -3.97 4.46
C ALA A 21 24.50 -3.76 3.15
N GLY A 22 25.21 -2.64 3.00
CA GLY A 22 25.98 -2.33 1.79
C GLY A 22 25.11 -2.07 0.56
N ARG A 23 23.85 -1.66 0.75
CA ARG A 23 22.87 -1.41 -0.32
C ARG A 23 22.65 0.09 -0.52
N GLY A 24 23.02 0.60 -1.68
CA GLY A 24 22.80 2.00 -2.02
C GLY A 24 23.55 2.40 -3.29
N PHE A 25 23.41 3.66 -3.68
CA PHE A 25 24.12 4.23 -4.81
C PHE A 25 25.64 4.26 -4.54
N PRO A 26 26.47 3.58 -5.36
CA PRO A 26 27.92 3.58 -5.19
C PRO A 26 28.51 4.92 -5.66
N VAL A 27 28.80 5.83 -4.73
CA VAL A 27 29.19 7.21 -5.04
C VAL A 27 30.45 7.31 -5.92
N LEU A 28 31.38 6.36 -5.78
CA LEU A 28 32.62 6.31 -6.56
C LEU A 28 32.57 5.36 -7.76
N GLY A 29 31.41 4.74 -8.02
CA GLY A 29 31.21 3.66 -9.00
C GLY A 29 31.54 2.27 -8.45
N GLU A 30 31.01 1.22 -9.08
CA GLU A 30 31.12 -0.18 -8.59
C GLU A 30 32.57 -0.71 -8.58
N GLY A 31 33.45 -0.15 -9.40
CA GLY A 31 34.86 -0.57 -9.49
C GLY A 31 35.78 0.02 -8.43
N ARG A 32 35.27 0.87 -7.52
CA ARG A 32 36.08 1.53 -6.48
C ARG A 32 35.42 1.42 -5.11
N PRO A 33 36.14 0.90 -4.09
CA PRO A 33 35.64 0.93 -2.71
C PRO A 33 35.31 2.36 -2.27
N GLY A 34 34.16 2.56 -1.64
CA GLY A 34 33.68 3.88 -1.23
C GLY A 34 32.30 3.85 -0.57
N PRO A 35 31.79 5.01 -0.14
CA PRO A 35 30.49 5.11 0.49
C PRO A 35 29.38 4.71 -0.49
N ARG A 36 28.36 4.02 0.05
CA ARG A 36 27.11 3.73 -0.64
C ARG A 36 25.98 4.52 0.02
N VAL A 37 25.24 5.30 -0.77
CA VAL A 37 24.18 6.16 -0.27
C VAL A 37 22.82 5.58 -0.67
N PRO A 38 22.04 5.01 0.26
CA PRO A 38 20.69 4.54 -0.03
C PRO A 38 19.77 5.72 -0.39
N ILE A 39 18.88 5.52 -1.37
CA ILE A 39 17.81 6.47 -1.70
C ILE A 39 16.51 5.82 -1.24
N VAL A 40 15.85 6.40 -0.24
CA VAL A 40 14.66 5.83 0.40
C VAL A 40 13.48 6.78 0.24
N PRO A 41 12.69 6.65 -0.84
CA PRO A 41 11.39 7.28 -0.94
C PRO A 41 10.47 6.77 0.19
N ALA A 42 9.68 7.66 0.78
CA ALA A 42 8.76 7.31 1.84
C ALA A 42 7.43 8.03 1.68
N ALA A 43 6.36 7.34 2.05
CA ALA A 43 5.03 7.90 2.20
C ALA A 43 4.43 7.42 3.53
N VAL A 44 3.48 8.18 4.04
CA VAL A 44 2.87 7.97 5.35
C VAL A 44 1.36 8.03 5.27
N ILE A 45 0.72 7.26 6.14
CA ILE A 45 -0.72 7.37 6.39
C ILE A 45 -0.96 8.16 7.66
N PHE A 46 -2.13 8.77 7.77
CA PHE A 46 -2.61 9.37 9.00
C PHE A 46 -3.51 8.37 9.73
N ASP A 47 -3.06 7.94 10.91
CA ASP A 47 -3.72 6.94 11.77
C ASP A 47 -3.76 7.35 13.26
N LEU A 48 -3.45 8.62 13.56
CA LEU A 48 -3.27 9.11 14.94
C LEU A 48 -4.54 9.07 15.81
N PHE A 49 -5.72 8.86 15.23
CA PHE A 49 -6.97 8.67 15.99
C PHE A 49 -7.29 7.19 16.24
N VAL A 50 -6.42 6.26 15.83
CA VAL A 50 -6.60 4.82 16.03
C VAL A 50 -5.57 4.33 17.04
N GLY A 51 -6.04 3.96 18.23
CA GLY A 51 -5.18 3.53 19.33
C GLY A 51 -4.52 4.72 20.04
N ASP A 52 -3.22 4.63 20.28
CA ASP A 52 -2.45 5.66 21.00
C ASP A 52 -1.76 6.61 20.02
N ALA A 53 -2.17 7.89 20.06
CA ALA A 53 -1.63 8.95 19.21
C ALA A 53 -0.14 9.24 19.47
N GLU A 54 0.43 8.84 20.61
CA GLU A 54 1.86 8.97 20.91
C GLU A 54 2.69 7.76 20.46
N HIS A 55 2.04 6.64 20.15
CA HIS A 55 2.68 5.42 19.65
C HIS A 55 2.89 5.47 18.14
N ARG A 56 3.93 6.20 17.71
CA ARG A 56 4.24 6.45 16.28
C ARG A 56 5.50 5.70 15.85
N PRO A 57 5.60 5.29 14.57
CA PRO A 57 6.82 4.68 14.04
C PRO A 57 8.06 5.59 14.18
N THR A 58 9.17 4.97 14.56
CA THR A 58 10.49 5.58 14.77
C THR A 58 11.50 5.03 13.78
N ALA A 59 12.74 5.56 13.83
CA ALA A 59 13.85 5.00 13.08
C ALA A 59 14.14 3.52 13.46
N ALA A 60 13.89 3.10 14.70
CA ALA A 60 14.08 1.70 15.09
C ALA A 60 13.10 0.78 14.33
N ASP A 61 11.85 1.20 14.19
CA ASP A 61 10.81 0.44 13.47
C ASP A 61 11.14 0.32 11.97
N GLY A 62 11.62 1.41 11.37
CA GLY A 62 12.05 1.41 9.97
C GLY A 62 13.25 0.49 9.71
N ALA A 63 14.24 0.49 10.60
CA ALA A 63 15.38 -0.42 10.51
C ALA A 63 14.94 -1.88 10.68
N ALA A 64 14.07 -2.17 11.66
CA ALA A 64 13.53 -3.51 11.88
C ALA A 64 12.74 -4.03 10.66
N ALA A 65 11.91 -3.18 10.04
CA ALA A 65 11.14 -3.53 8.85
C ALA A 65 12.04 -3.87 7.65
N VAL A 66 13.10 -3.09 7.41
CA VAL A 66 14.08 -3.38 6.34
C VAL A 66 14.86 -4.67 6.64
N SER A 67 15.30 -4.84 7.89
CA SER A 67 16.05 -6.03 8.30
C SER A 67 15.23 -7.32 8.09
N ALA A 68 13.95 -7.31 8.48
CA ALA A 68 13.02 -8.41 8.24
C ALA A 68 12.81 -8.68 6.74
N ALA A 69 12.68 -7.64 5.92
CA ALA A 69 12.55 -7.78 4.47
C ALA A 69 13.80 -8.38 3.82
N LEU A 70 15.00 -7.95 4.24
CA LEU A 70 16.28 -8.49 3.75
C LEU A 70 16.52 -9.94 4.18
N ALA A 71 16.02 -10.34 5.34
CA ALA A 71 16.08 -11.72 5.82
C ALA A 71 15.18 -12.67 4.99
N GLY A 72 14.26 -12.15 4.18
CA GLY A 72 13.37 -12.95 3.34
C GLY A 72 12.37 -13.77 4.14
N ASP A 73 11.89 -13.24 5.28
CA ASP A 73 10.93 -13.93 6.14
C ASP A 73 9.62 -14.27 5.37
N PRO A 74 9.31 -15.57 5.17
CA PRO A 74 8.10 -15.99 4.45
C PRO A 74 6.80 -15.52 5.13
N VAL A 75 6.83 -15.32 6.45
CA VAL A 75 5.66 -14.80 7.20
C VAL A 75 5.43 -13.34 6.81
N GLY A 76 6.49 -12.52 6.81
CA GLY A 76 6.43 -11.13 6.34
C GLY A 76 5.98 -11.01 4.89
N ALA A 77 6.44 -11.91 4.00
CA ALA A 77 6.08 -11.92 2.59
C ALA A 77 4.58 -12.16 2.32
N THR A 78 3.89 -12.86 3.23
CA THR A 78 2.45 -13.19 3.10
C THR A 78 1.56 -12.38 4.05
N ALA A 79 2.15 -11.49 4.85
CA ALA A 79 1.45 -10.70 5.84
C ALA A 79 0.47 -9.71 5.18
N ARG A 80 -0.74 -9.64 5.74
CA ARG A 80 -1.84 -8.76 5.31
C ARG A 80 -2.75 -8.44 6.50
N GLY A 81 -3.68 -7.52 6.32
CA GLY A 81 -4.56 -7.01 7.38
C GLY A 81 -3.88 -5.97 8.28
N SER A 82 -4.10 -6.05 9.59
CA SER A 82 -3.63 -5.03 10.54
C SER A 82 -2.18 -5.26 11.00
N VAL A 83 -1.25 -5.17 10.05
CA VAL A 83 0.21 -5.37 10.27
C VAL A 83 1.00 -4.18 9.75
N GLY A 84 2.17 -3.91 10.33
CA GLY A 84 3.05 -2.82 9.90
C GLY A 84 2.33 -1.47 9.80
N ALA A 85 2.39 -0.83 8.64
CA ALA A 85 1.68 0.43 8.40
C ALA A 85 0.15 0.31 8.40
N GLY A 86 -0.40 -0.91 8.29
CA GLY A 86 -1.84 -1.19 8.37
C GLY A 86 -2.38 -1.34 9.78
N CYS A 87 -1.54 -1.33 10.84
CA CYS A 87 -2.00 -1.47 12.22
C CYS A 87 -3.04 -0.40 12.60
N GLY A 88 -2.81 0.85 12.22
CA GLY A 88 -3.70 1.97 12.49
C GLY A 88 -4.63 2.35 11.33
N ALA A 89 -4.61 1.61 10.22
CA ALA A 89 -5.31 2.00 9.00
C ALA A 89 -6.85 1.88 9.10
N THR A 90 -7.56 2.82 8.49
CA THR A 90 -9.02 2.89 8.37
C THR A 90 -9.43 3.15 6.92
N ALA A 91 -10.38 2.38 6.39
CA ALA A 91 -10.95 2.58 5.06
C ALA A 91 -12.37 3.14 5.17
N GLY A 92 -12.49 4.46 5.08
CA GLY A 92 -13.70 5.15 5.52
C GLY A 92 -14.01 4.81 6.98
N VAL A 93 -15.22 4.33 7.25
CA VAL A 93 -15.65 3.96 8.62
C VAL A 93 -15.17 2.57 9.08
N LEU A 94 -14.51 1.81 8.22
CA LEU A 94 -14.05 0.45 8.51
C LEU A 94 -12.57 0.38 8.87
N ARG A 95 -12.16 -0.71 9.49
CA ARG A 95 -10.75 -1.13 9.56
C ARG A 95 -10.21 -1.24 8.12
N GLY A 96 -9.10 -0.54 7.89
CA GLY A 96 -8.26 -0.72 6.71
C GLY A 96 -7.15 -1.73 7.00
N GLY A 97 -6.07 -1.68 6.24
CA GLY A 97 -4.94 -2.59 6.49
C GLY A 97 -3.90 -2.59 5.38
N VAL A 98 -3.03 -3.59 5.41
CA VAL A 98 -2.13 -3.97 4.33
C VAL A 98 -2.81 -5.05 3.49
N GLY A 99 -2.79 -4.91 2.17
CA GLY A 99 -3.25 -5.96 1.26
C GLY A 99 -2.34 -6.09 0.05
N GLN A 100 -2.43 -7.25 -0.59
CA GLN A 100 -1.58 -7.60 -1.71
C GLN A 100 -2.36 -8.31 -2.82
N ALA A 101 -1.91 -8.14 -4.06
CA ALA A 101 -2.45 -8.85 -5.21
C ALA A 101 -1.39 -9.00 -6.29
N SER A 102 -1.50 -10.06 -7.09
CA SER A 102 -0.59 -10.35 -8.21
C SER A 102 -1.36 -10.99 -9.36
N VAL A 103 -1.06 -10.57 -10.58
CA VAL A 103 -1.62 -11.17 -11.80
C VAL A 103 -0.53 -11.39 -12.85
N PRO A 104 -0.57 -12.50 -13.61
CA PRO A 104 0.30 -12.70 -14.76
C PRO A 104 -0.11 -11.82 -15.93
N VAL A 105 0.87 -11.33 -16.69
CA VAL A 105 0.71 -10.53 -17.91
C VAL A 105 1.68 -11.05 -18.96
N GLY A 106 1.22 -11.99 -19.80
CA GLY A 106 2.10 -12.71 -20.71
C GLY A 106 3.11 -13.55 -19.93
N GLU A 107 4.40 -13.31 -20.13
CA GLU A 107 5.49 -13.93 -19.39
C GLU A 107 5.89 -13.19 -18.10
N TYR A 108 5.32 -12.00 -17.88
CA TYR A 108 5.61 -11.15 -16.74
C TYR A 108 4.56 -11.29 -15.64
N THR A 109 4.86 -10.74 -14.48
CA THR A 109 3.92 -10.58 -13.37
C THR A 109 3.83 -9.11 -12.98
N VAL A 110 2.62 -8.66 -12.66
CA VAL A 110 2.38 -7.37 -12.00
C VAL A 110 1.82 -7.66 -10.61
N SER A 111 2.38 -7.01 -9.60
CA SER A 111 1.95 -7.15 -8.20
C SER A 111 1.75 -5.78 -7.56
N ALA A 112 0.90 -5.71 -6.55
CA ALA A 112 0.75 -4.54 -5.70
C ALA A 112 0.76 -4.91 -4.23
N LEU A 113 1.32 -4.03 -3.41
CA LEU A 113 1.20 -4.02 -1.95
C LEU A 113 0.67 -2.65 -1.55
N VAL A 114 -0.50 -2.60 -0.90
CA VAL A 114 -1.23 -1.37 -0.62
C VAL A 114 -1.58 -1.31 0.86
N VAL A 115 -1.40 -0.13 1.46
CA VAL A 115 -1.96 0.23 2.76
C VAL A 115 -3.23 1.02 2.51
N ALA A 116 -4.37 0.35 2.70
CA ALA A 116 -5.68 0.94 2.52
C ALA A 116 -6.03 1.80 3.75
N ASN A 117 -5.80 3.11 3.65
CA ASN A 117 -6.31 4.08 4.60
C ASN A 117 -7.03 5.25 3.89
N PRO A 118 -8.01 5.04 3.00
CA PRO A 118 -8.71 6.14 2.33
C PRO A 118 -9.70 6.87 3.24
N VAL A 119 -9.96 8.17 2.97
CA VAL A 119 -11.12 8.89 3.54
C VAL A 119 -12.43 8.37 2.94
N GLY A 120 -12.43 8.07 1.65
CA GLY A 120 -13.59 7.57 0.92
C GLY A 120 -14.09 6.21 1.42
N SER A 121 -15.35 5.92 1.12
CA SER A 121 -15.94 4.61 1.41
C SER A 121 -15.45 3.57 0.41
N VAL A 122 -15.15 2.37 0.91
CA VAL A 122 -14.88 1.16 0.10
C VAL A 122 -16.15 0.34 -0.16
N ILE A 123 -17.23 0.66 0.55
CA ILE A 123 -18.55 0.05 0.44
C ILE A 123 -19.50 1.00 -0.29
N ASP A 124 -20.33 0.43 -1.15
CA ASP A 124 -21.53 1.08 -1.65
C ASP A 124 -22.60 1.09 -0.55
N PRO A 125 -22.96 2.27 0.01
CA PRO A 125 -23.93 2.33 1.10
C PRO A 125 -25.34 1.90 0.69
N GLU A 126 -25.67 1.88 -0.61
CA GLU A 126 -26.99 1.47 -1.08
C GLU A 126 -27.12 -0.05 -1.12
N THR A 127 -26.06 -0.76 -1.52
CA THR A 127 -26.09 -2.22 -1.76
C THR A 127 -25.35 -3.03 -0.69
N GLY A 128 -24.46 -2.40 0.07
CA GLY A 128 -23.55 -3.07 1.01
C GLY A 128 -22.38 -3.79 0.32
N LEU A 129 -22.25 -3.69 -1.00
CA LEU A 129 -21.17 -4.35 -1.74
C LEU A 129 -19.87 -3.53 -1.70
N LEU A 130 -18.73 -4.20 -1.83
CA LEU A 130 -17.46 -3.52 -2.06
C LEU A 130 -17.43 -2.93 -3.48
N TRP A 131 -17.02 -1.67 -3.62
CA TRP A 131 -16.84 -1.05 -4.95
C TRP A 131 -15.83 -1.82 -5.80
N GLY A 132 -14.71 -2.22 -5.17
CA GLY A 132 -13.61 -2.89 -5.85
C GLY A 132 -13.80 -4.39 -6.08
N ASP A 133 -14.80 -5.03 -5.49
CA ASP A 133 -15.09 -6.47 -5.68
C ASP A 133 -16.56 -6.79 -5.28
N PRO A 134 -17.53 -6.49 -6.15
CA PRO A 134 -18.95 -6.75 -5.87
C PRO A 134 -19.29 -8.25 -5.85
N GLY A 135 -18.34 -9.14 -6.14
CA GLY A 135 -18.50 -10.59 -5.98
C GLY A 135 -18.35 -11.07 -4.54
N ARG A 136 -17.83 -10.23 -3.64
CA ARG A 136 -17.71 -10.53 -2.20
C ARG A 136 -19.07 -10.42 -1.50
N PRO A 137 -19.23 -11.09 -0.34
CA PRO A 137 -20.42 -10.90 0.50
C PRO A 137 -20.66 -9.42 0.82
N ALA A 138 -21.93 -9.00 0.70
CA ALA A 138 -22.35 -7.66 1.10
C ALA A 138 -22.33 -7.52 2.63
N VAL A 139 -22.05 -6.31 3.10
CA VAL A 139 -22.28 -5.94 4.50
C VAL A 139 -23.76 -5.62 4.73
N ASP A 140 -24.21 -5.74 5.97
CA ASP A 140 -25.48 -5.20 6.43
C ASP A 140 -25.41 -3.66 6.41
N THR A 141 -26.23 -3.03 5.58
CA THR A 141 -26.21 -1.57 5.37
C THR A 141 -26.67 -0.78 6.61
N GLY A 142 -27.50 -1.39 7.47
CA GLY A 142 -27.91 -0.78 8.74
C GLY A 142 -26.76 -0.74 9.75
N ARG A 143 -26.04 -1.86 9.90
CA ARG A 143 -24.82 -1.92 10.72
C ARG A 143 -23.74 -1.01 10.18
N PHE A 144 -23.52 -1.01 8.86
CA PHE A 144 -22.55 -0.14 8.20
C PHE A 144 -22.88 1.35 8.42
N GLY A 145 -24.14 1.74 8.24
CA GLY A 145 -24.58 3.13 8.42
C GLY A 145 -24.54 3.63 9.87
N ALA A 146 -24.42 2.73 10.84
CA ALA A 146 -24.25 3.06 12.26
C ALA A 146 -22.79 3.24 12.69
N LEU A 147 -21.82 2.92 11.82
CA LEU A 147 -20.40 3.10 12.12
C LEU A 147 -19.98 4.58 11.97
N GLU A 148 -19.08 5.01 12.85
CA GLU A 148 -18.53 6.36 12.83
C GLU A 148 -17.06 6.35 12.42
N HIS A 149 -16.67 7.34 11.61
CA HIS A 149 -15.29 7.49 11.16
C HIS A 149 -14.40 7.98 12.32
N PRO A 150 -13.25 7.34 12.65
CA PRO A 150 -12.40 7.74 13.77
C PRO A 150 -11.78 9.16 13.61
N ALA A 151 -11.44 9.52 12.37
CA ALA A 151 -10.76 10.76 12.02
C ALA A 151 -11.49 11.53 10.89
N ALA A 152 -12.38 12.47 11.18
CA ALA A 152 -13.28 13.04 10.16
C ALA A 152 -12.63 13.76 8.95
N ARG A 153 -11.28 13.88 8.83
CA ARG A 153 -10.66 14.86 7.91
C ARG A 153 -9.29 14.56 7.28
N LEU A 154 -8.55 13.48 7.60
CA LEU A 154 -7.22 13.26 7.00
C LEU A 154 -6.90 11.76 6.93
N ASN A 155 -6.91 11.18 5.74
CA ASN A 155 -6.43 9.80 5.54
C ASN A 155 -5.52 9.74 4.29
N THR A 156 -4.99 8.57 3.94
CA THR A 156 -4.09 8.37 2.78
C THR A 156 -4.06 6.91 2.34
N THR A 157 -4.21 6.60 1.06
CA THR A 157 -3.82 5.29 0.50
C THR A 157 -2.38 5.35 -0.03
N ILE A 158 -1.49 4.50 0.50
CA ILE A 158 -0.12 4.38 0.00
C ILE A 158 0.16 2.97 -0.51
N GLY A 159 1.08 2.81 -1.46
CA GLY A 159 1.43 1.48 -1.94
C GLY A 159 2.59 1.45 -2.92
N VAL A 160 2.92 0.24 -3.35
CA VAL A 160 3.88 -0.03 -4.40
C VAL A 160 3.29 -0.98 -5.44
N VAL A 161 3.52 -0.69 -6.72
CA VAL A 161 3.31 -1.61 -7.84
C VAL A 161 4.66 -2.16 -8.27
N ALA A 162 4.78 -3.47 -8.44
CA ALA A 162 6.02 -4.13 -8.83
C ALA A 162 5.79 -4.99 -10.08
N THR A 163 6.79 -5.06 -10.95
CA THR A 163 6.81 -5.99 -12.08
C THR A 163 8.21 -6.53 -12.34
N ASP A 164 8.29 -7.73 -12.90
CA ASP A 164 9.51 -8.34 -13.43
C ASP A 164 9.77 -8.01 -14.91
N ALA A 165 8.86 -7.27 -15.56
CA ALA A 165 9.08 -6.74 -16.90
C ALA A 165 10.28 -5.75 -16.94
N PRO A 166 11.03 -5.70 -18.06
CA PRO A 166 12.17 -4.80 -18.23
C PRO A 166 11.76 -3.35 -18.53
N VAL A 167 10.86 -2.78 -17.72
CA VAL A 167 10.28 -1.44 -17.92
C VAL A 167 11.30 -0.32 -17.66
N THR A 168 11.28 0.71 -18.52
CA THR A 168 12.09 1.93 -18.31
C THR A 168 11.56 2.77 -17.14
N THR A 169 12.36 3.75 -16.67
CA THR A 169 11.91 4.72 -15.64
C THR A 169 10.61 5.43 -16.03
N ALA A 170 10.43 5.79 -17.31
CA ALA A 170 9.20 6.42 -17.78
C ALA A 170 8.01 5.44 -17.75
N GLN A 171 8.25 4.17 -18.05
CA GLN A 171 7.22 3.12 -18.04
C GLN A 171 6.81 2.75 -16.62
N VAL A 172 7.72 2.65 -15.64
CA VAL A 172 7.33 2.46 -14.23
C VAL A 172 6.52 3.65 -13.70
N THR A 173 6.88 4.89 -14.07
CA THR A 173 6.06 6.07 -13.71
C THR A 173 4.65 5.94 -14.28
N ARG A 174 4.49 5.43 -15.51
CA ARG A 174 3.18 5.14 -16.09
C ARG A 174 2.40 4.11 -15.28
N LEU A 175 3.06 3.05 -14.80
CA LEU A 175 2.41 2.04 -13.94
C LEU A 175 1.93 2.63 -12.61
N ALA A 176 2.76 3.46 -11.95
CA ALA A 176 2.35 4.16 -10.73
C ALA A 176 1.12 5.05 -10.99
N MET A 177 1.14 5.84 -12.07
CA MET A 177 0.01 6.70 -12.46
C MET A 177 -1.28 5.92 -12.69
N VAL A 178 -1.22 4.82 -13.47
CA VAL A 178 -2.41 4.02 -13.78
C VAL A 178 -2.88 3.20 -12.57
N GLY A 179 -1.99 2.87 -11.64
CA GLY A 179 -2.37 2.28 -10.36
C GLY A 179 -3.38 3.11 -9.58
N HIS A 180 -3.35 4.45 -9.70
CA HIS A 180 -4.35 5.33 -9.07
C HIS A 180 -5.78 5.09 -9.61
N ASP A 181 -5.93 4.63 -10.86
CA ASP A 181 -7.25 4.24 -11.38
C ASP A 181 -7.83 3.06 -10.57
N GLY A 182 -6.97 2.16 -10.07
CA GLY A 182 -7.36 1.07 -9.16
C GLY A 182 -7.90 1.57 -7.82
N ILE A 183 -7.30 2.64 -7.27
CA ILE A 183 -7.82 3.31 -6.07
C ILE A 183 -9.21 3.87 -6.36
N ALA A 184 -9.39 4.58 -7.48
CA ALA A 184 -10.67 5.19 -7.86
C ALA A 184 -11.79 4.16 -8.12
N ARG A 185 -11.45 2.93 -8.51
CA ARG A 185 -12.42 1.82 -8.66
C ARG A 185 -12.82 1.20 -7.33
N ALA A 186 -11.93 1.21 -6.33
CA ALA A 186 -12.17 0.58 -5.03
C ALA A 186 -12.70 1.56 -3.96
N VAL A 187 -12.57 2.87 -4.18
CA VAL A 187 -12.83 3.91 -3.17
C VAL A 187 -13.68 5.03 -3.74
N ARG A 188 -14.70 5.47 -2.98
CA ARG A 188 -15.54 6.61 -3.37
C ARG A 188 -15.86 7.56 -2.19
N PRO A 189 -15.55 8.87 -2.30
CA PRO A 189 -14.67 9.47 -3.31
C PRO A 189 -13.21 9.05 -3.11
N ALA A 190 -12.46 8.87 -4.20
CA ALA A 190 -11.00 8.74 -4.16
C ALA A 190 -10.32 10.10 -4.38
N HIS A 191 -9.04 10.22 -3.99
CA HIS A 191 -8.23 11.42 -4.21
C HIS A 191 -8.88 12.69 -3.66
N SER A 192 -9.45 12.60 -2.46
CA SER A 192 -9.92 13.79 -1.74
C SER A 192 -8.76 14.79 -1.59
N PRO A 193 -9.02 16.11 -1.52
CA PRO A 193 -7.99 17.09 -1.14
C PRO A 193 -7.37 16.83 0.25
N LEU A 194 -7.98 15.94 1.02
CA LEU A 194 -7.55 15.49 2.35
C LEU A 194 -6.79 14.15 2.31
N ASP A 195 -6.71 13.52 1.13
CA ASP A 195 -5.99 12.27 0.90
C ASP A 195 -4.57 12.55 0.37
N GLY A 196 -3.56 11.96 1.02
CA GLY A 196 -2.17 12.03 0.57
C GLY A 196 -1.77 10.94 -0.43
N ASP A 197 -2.71 10.46 -1.27
CA ASP A 197 -2.58 9.20 -2.00
C ASP A 197 -1.28 9.13 -2.81
N THR A 198 -0.48 8.07 -2.57
CA THR A 198 0.87 7.94 -3.16
C THR A 198 1.16 6.49 -3.53
N LEU A 199 1.33 6.22 -4.83
CA LEU A 199 1.84 4.95 -5.33
C LEU A 199 3.27 5.10 -5.86
N PHE A 200 4.15 4.21 -5.43
CA PHE A 200 5.45 3.97 -6.06
C PHE A 200 5.33 2.83 -7.07
N ALA A 201 6.21 2.80 -8.07
CA ALA A 201 6.33 1.64 -8.96
C ALA A 201 7.80 1.24 -9.14
N VAL A 202 8.04 -0.07 -9.23
CA VAL A 202 9.37 -0.66 -9.37
C VAL A 202 9.39 -1.75 -10.44
N GLY A 203 10.42 -1.74 -11.28
CA GLY A 203 10.78 -2.87 -12.14
C GLY A 203 11.91 -3.65 -11.49
N THR A 204 11.85 -4.98 -11.54
CA THR A 204 12.84 -5.88 -10.90
C THR A 204 13.76 -6.58 -11.90
N ALA A 205 13.53 -6.42 -13.21
CA ALA A 205 14.43 -6.88 -14.23
C ALA A 205 15.84 -6.29 -14.04
N ALA A 206 16.86 -7.09 -14.33
CA ALA A 206 18.25 -6.65 -14.24
C ALA A 206 18.57 -5.48 -15.20
N GLU A 207 17.89 -5.45 -16.35
CA GLU A 207 18.02 -4.39 -17.34
C GLU A 207 16.66 -3.74 -17.61
N ALA A 208 16.64 -2.41 -17.68
CA ALA A 208 15.45 -1.61 -17.99
C ALA A 208 15.42 -1.23 -19.48
N SER A 209 15.44 -2.24 -20.36
CA SER A 209 15.50 -2.06 -21.83
C SER A 209 14.24 -1.43 -22.44
N GLY A 210 13.15 -1.43 -21.69
CA GLY A 210 11.82 -1.06 -22.13
C GLY A 210 11.05 -2.24 -22.73
N VAL A 211 9.73 -2.12 -22.68
CA VAL A 211 8.78 -2.98 -23.39
C VAL A 211 8.08 -2.20 -24.50
N ASP A 212 7.49 -2.90 -25.46
CA ASP A 212 6.68 -2.26 -26.50
C ASP A 212 5.34 -1.69 -25.96
N VAL A 213 4.60 -0.99 -26.82
CA VAL A 213 3.37 -0.30 -26.43
C VAL A 213 2.26 -1.28 -26.04
N GLU A 214 2.18 -2.44 -26.69
CA GLU A 214 1.16 -3.46 -26.41
C GLU A 214 1.39 -4.09 -25.03
N THR A 215 2.63 -4.46 -24.73
CA THR A 215 3.03 -4.98 -23.42
C THR A 215 2.84 -3.91 -22.34
N LEU A 216 3.26 -2.67 -22.59
CA LEU A 216 3.05 -1.57 -21.64
C LEU A 216 1.57 -1.33 -21.36
N HIS A 217 0.71 -1.43 -22.38
CA HIS A 217 -0.74 -1.31 -22.21
C HIS A 217 -1.28 -2.41 -21.29
N ALA A 218 -0.90 -3.68 -21.53
CA ALA A 218 -1.32 -4.80 -20.70
C ALA A 218 -0.81 -4.68 -19.25
N LEU A 219 0.45 -4.31 -19.06
CA LEU A 219 1.03 -4.06 -17.73
C LEU A 219 0.34 -2.91 -17.01
N SER A 220 -0.03 -1.84 -17.73
CA SER A 220 -0.75 -0.70 -17.15
C SER A 220 -2.16 -1.08 -16.70
N ALA A 221 -2.90 -1.83 -17.52
CA ALA A 221 -4.21 -2.33 -17.14
C ALA A 221 -4.12 -3.21 -15.87
N ALA A 222 -3.17 -4.15 -15.87
CA ALA A 222 -2.90 -5.00 -14.71
C ALA A 222 -2.51 -4.19 -13.47
N ALA A 223 -1.75 -3.09 -13.60
CA ALA A 223 -1.38 -2.23 -12.47
C ALA A 223 -2.61 -1.62 -11.78
N ALA A 224 -3.62 -1.16 -12.53
CA ALA A 224 -4.88 -0.70 -11.94
C ALA A 224 -5.62 -1.86 -11.26
N ASP A 225 -5.67 -3.02 -11.89
CA ASP A 225 -6.40 -4.19 -11.37
C ASP A 225 -5.79 -4.72 -10.07
N VAL A 226 -4.46 -4.84 -9.98
CA VAL A 226 -3.81 -5.31 -8.76
C VAL A 226 -3.89 -4.30 -7.62
N VAL A 227 -3.90 -3.00 -7.90
CA VAL A 227 -4.10 -1.98 -6.84
C VAL A 227 -5.53 -2.06 -6.29
N GLN A 228 -6.53 -2.19 -7.16
CA GLN A 228 -7.92 -2.40 -6.76
C GLN A 228 -8.05 -3.67 -5.90
N GLN A 229 -7.48 -4.80 -6.35
CA GLN A 229 -7.54 -6.07 -5.63
C GLN A 229 -6.78 -6.03 -4.30
N ALA A 230 -5.60 -5.41 -4.25
CA ALA A 230 -4.82 -5.26 -3.03
C ALA A 230 -5.54 -4.37 -2.00
N LEU A 231 -6.27 -3.34 -2.45
CA LEU A 231 -7.08 -2.50 -1.56
C LEU A 231 -8.26 -3.29 -0.98
N VAL A 232 -8.94 -4.10 -1.80
CA VAL A 232 -9.97 -5.03 -1.33
C VAL A 232 -9.38 -6.03 -0.33
N ASP A 233 -8.25 -6.67 -0.67
CA ASP A 233 -7.56 -7.62 0.20
C ASP A 233 -7.22 -7.00 1.57
N ALA A 234 -6.77 -5.73 1.58
CA ALA A 234 -6.44 -5.01 2.79
C ALA A 234 -7.64 -4.86 3.74
N VAL A 235 -8.81 -4.55 3.20
CA VAL A 235 -10.06 -4.35 3.96
C VAL A 235 -10.61 -5.69 4.45
N VAL A 236 -10.68 -6.70 3.59
CA VAL A 236 -11.26 -8.01 3.96
C VAL A 236 -10.35 -8.82 4.88
N SER A 237 -9.03 -8.57 4.84
CA SER A 237 -8.05 -9.21 5.72
C SER A 237 -7.81 -8.43 7.02
N ALA A 238 -8.39 -7.24 7.17
CA ALA A 238 -8.27 -6.45 8.39
C ALA A 238 -8.88 -7.19 9.58
N VAL A 239 -8.30 -7.02 10.78
CA VAL A 239 -8.81 -7.63 12.00
C VAL A 239 -9.46 -6.59 12.92
N PRO A 240 -10.43 -7.00 13.75
CA PRO A 240 -11.06 -6.10 14.73
C PRO A 240 -10.04 -5.50 15.70
N GLY A 241 -10.22 -4.23 16.07
CA GLY A 241 -9.33 -3.55 17.00
C GLY A 241 -9.63 -2.06 17.14
N HIS A 242 -9.18 -1.48 18.25
CA HIS A 242 -9.23 -0.03 18.52
C HIS A 242 -10.63 0.61 18.44
N GLY A 243 -11.69 -0.18 18.61
CA GLY A 243 -13.08 0.31 18.55
C GLY A 243 -13.56 0.70 17.15
N VAL A 244 -12.84 0.32 16.10
CA VAL A 244 -13.22 0.58 14.70
C VAL A 244 -13.86 -0.67 14.10
N GLY A 245 -14.99 -0.51 13.40
CA GLY A 245 -15.73 -1.62 12.82
C GLY A 245 -14.95 -2.37 11.74
N CYS A 246 -14.99 -3.70 11.73
CA CYS A 246 -14.33 -4.53 10.72
C CYS A 246 -15.35 -5.06 9.70
N TRP A 247 -14.95 -5.14 8.41
CA TRP A 247 -15.80 -5.67 7.33
C TRP A 247 -16.38 -7.06 7.66
N ALA A 248 -15.55 -7.96 8.20
CA ALA A 248 -15.94 -9.33 8.53
C ALA A 248 -17.01 -9.43 9.64
N GLU A 249 -17.15 -8.41 10.48
CA GLU A 249 -18.10 -8.41 11.62
C GLU A 249 -19.50 -7.90 11.24
N ILE A 250 -19.61 -7.23 10.10
CA ILE A 250 -20.84 -6.58 9.65
C ILE A 250 -21.39 -7.20 8.37
N LEU A 251 -20.93 -8.39 7.99
CA LEU A 251 -21.50 -9.12 6.87
C LEU A 251 -23.00 -9.35 7.07
N ARG A 252 -23.74 -9.27 5.96
CA ARG A 252 -25.15 -9.63 5.93
C ARG A 252 -25.29 -11.16 6.07
N ASP A 253 -26.28 -11.59 6.85
CA ASP A 253 -26.64 -13.01 7.01
C ASP A 253 -27.09 -13.67 5.69
#